data_AF-A0A3M2GGZ6-F1
#
_entry.id   AF-A0A3M2GGZ6-F1
#
_cell.length_a   1.000
_cell.length_b   1.000
_cell.length_c   1.000
_cell.angle_alpha   90.00
_cell.angle_beta   90.00
_cell.angle_gamma   90.00
#
_symmetry.space_group_name_H-M   'P 1'
#
loop_
_entity.id
_entity.type
_entity.pdbx_description
1 polymer ?
#
loop_
_entity_poly.entity_id
_entity_poly.type
_entity_poly.pdbx_seq_one_letter_code
_entity_poly.pdbx_strand_id
1 'polypeptide(L)'
;MSDASPTTRPDGDVFDRIRRSCARVADAATHVRIDPERLEVFADELHTRLIDEIVDADPGRRHLGDDEATAAFVVTLDAVNFGSGWFPVLAKRPGLSGYHTIATALGEHVERHGPPTPAELRSLDTARVAAIFGQDPAGPAGELMALFAAALRDLGRLVDTVGGGTFTGLIGEAGGSAAALVEILDTLPAFHDVHPWRHPATGETLDVHLYKRAQITANDLHLAFGGRGPGRFEDLDRLTIFADNLVPHVLRVEGVLVF
;
A
#
# COMPACT_ATOMS: atom_id res chain seq x y z
N MET A 1 0.70 38.68 9.09
CA MET A 1 -0.30 38.54 8.01
C MET A 1 0.23 37.55 6.99
N SER A 2 -0.22 36.30 7.11
CA SER A 2 -0.66 35.45 6.00
C SER A 2 -1.02 34.11 6.64
N ASP A 3 -2.21 34.08 7.23
CA ASP A 3 -2.84 32.88 7.74
C ASP A 3 -3.41 32.16 6.52
N ALA A 4 -2.68 31.17 6.02
CA ALA A 4 -3.16 30.30 4.96
C ALA A 4 -4.11 29.28 5.60
N SER A 5 -5.38 29.67 5.73
CA SER A 5 -6.47 28.73 5.97
C SER A 5 -6.40 27.61 4.93
N PRO A 6 -6.48 26.33 5.33
CA PRO A 6 -6.55 25.24 4.38
C PRO A 6 -7.85 25.39 3.61
N THR A 7 -7.74 25.63 2.31
CA THR A 7 -8.86 25.64 1.38
C THR A 7 -9.52 24.26 1.43
N THR A 8 -10.61 24.15 2.18
CA THR A 8 -11.52 23.00 2.10
C THR A 8 -11.99 22.90 0.66
N ARG A 9 -11.44 21.93 -0.09
CA ARG A 9 -11.93 21.60 -1.42
C ARG A 9 -13.41 21.20 -1.28
N PRO A 10 -14.29 21.64 -2.19
CA PRO A 10 -15.73 21.34 -2.10
C PRO A 10 -16.06 19.83 -2.05
N ASP A 11 -15.12 18.97 -2.43
CA ASP A 11 -15.25 17.50 -2.46
C ASP A 11 -14.54 16.77 -1.30
N GLY A 12 -14.04 17.46 -0.27
CA GLY A 12 -13.22 16.84 0.78
C GLY A 12 -11.87 16.33 0.26
N ASP A 13 -11.18 15.50 1.03
CA ASP A 13 -9.89 14.93 0.65
C ASP A 13 -10.00 13.55 -0.03
N VAL A 14 -8.86 12.88 -0.24
CA VAL A 14 -8.82 11.54 -0.84
C VAL A 14 -9.55 10.49 -0.02
N PHE A 15 -9.53 10.58 1.31
CA PHE A 15 -10.21 9.62 2.17
C PHE A 15 -11.73 9.81 2.14
N ASP A 16 -12.20 11.04 1.94
CA ASP A 16 -13.62 11.31 1.69
C ASP A 16 -14.06 10.72 0.34
N ARG A 17 -13.21 10.80 -0.71
CA ARG A 17 -13.46 10.15 -2.01
C ARG A 17 -13.53 8.62 -1.89
N ILE A 18 -12.61 8.01 -1.14
CA ILE A 18 -12.62 6.55 -0.86
C ILE A 18 -13.94 6.17 -0.20
N ARG A 19 -14.28 6.79 0.94
CA ARG A 19 -15.50 6.47 1.70
C ARG A 19 -16.76 6.65 0.86
N ARG A 20 -16.90 7.77 0.15
CA ARG A 20 -18.09 8.03 -0.68
C ARG A 20 -18.25 7.03 -1.82
N SER A 21 -17.17 6.71 -2.53
CA SER A 21 -17.24 5.78 -3.66
C SER A 21 -17.48 4.34 -3.21
N CYS A 22 -16.85 3.90 -2.12
CA CYS A 22 -17.08 2.58 -1.54
C CYS A 22 -18.50 2.44 -0.94
N ALA A 23 -19.02 3.49 -0.29
CA ALA A 23 -20.39 3.49 0.23
C ALA A 23 -21.42 3.24 -0.87
N ARG A 24 -21.25 3.84 -2.06
CA ARG A 24 -22.15 3.60 -3.20
C ARG A 24 -22.15 2.14 -3.66
N VAL A 25 -20.99 1.48 -3.63
CA VAL A 25 -20.89 0.05 -3.96
C VAL A 25 -21.57 -0.79 -2.89
N ALA A 26 -21.34 -0.48 -1.61
CA ALA A 26 -21.95 -1.18 -0.49
C ALA A 26 -23.48 -1.03 -0.45
N ASP A 27 -24.01 0.17 -0.67
CA ASP A 27 -25.46 0.45 -0.71
C ASP A 27 -26.17 -0.29 -1.84
N ALA A 28 -25.47 -0.54 -2.95
CA ALA A 28 -25.99 -1.28 -4.10
C ALA A 28 -25.71 -2.79 -4.04
N ALA A 29 -25.06 -3.28 -2.97
CA ALA A 29 -24.70 -4.69 -2.86
C ALA A 29 -25.94 -5.57 -2.63
N THR A 30 -26.14 -6.56 -3.51
CA THR A 30 -27.28 -7.49 -3.44
C THR A 30 -26.87 -8.93 -3.13
N HIS A 31 -25.59 -9.27 -3.35
CA HIS A 31 -25.06 -10.63 -3.25
C HIS A 31 -24.35 -10.92 -1.93
N VAL A 32 -24.04 -9.89 -1.16
CA VAL A 32 -23.33 -10.00 0.12
C VAL A 32 -23.99 -9.03 1.08
N ARG A 33 -24.25 -9.49 2.30
CA ARG A 33 -24.74 -8.67 3.41
C ARG A 33 -23.88 -8.90 4.64
N ILE A 34 -23.92 -7.93 5.55
CA ILE A 34 -23.30 -8.03 6.87
C ILE A 34 -24.39 -8.45 7.85
N ASP A 35 -24.12 -9.47 8.66
CA ASP A 35 -24.90 -9.78 9.85
C ASP A 35 -24.42 -8.87 11.01
N PRO A 36 -25.23 -7.89 11.44
CA PRO A 36 -24.80 -6.91 12.45
C PRO A 36 -24.64 -7.53 13.84
N GLU A 37 -25.49 -8.51 14.20
CA GLU A 37 -25.39 -9.18 15.50
C GLU A 37 -24.12 -10.02 15.55
N ARG A 38 -23.82 -10.77 14.48
CA ARG A 38 -22.57 -11.54 14.43
C ARG A 38 -21.34 -10.64 14.40
N LEU A 39 -21.40 -9.49 13.72
CA LEU A 39 -20.30 -8.52 13.70
C LEU A 39 -19.97 -8.00 15.10
N GLU A 40 -20.97 -7.63 15.91
CA GLU A 40 -20.77 -7.17 17.28
C GLU A 40 -20.07 -8.24 18.13
N VAL A 41 -20.58 -9.48 18.11
CA VAL A 41 -19.96 -10.58 18.84
C VAL A 41 -18.52 -10.84 18.37
N PHE A 42 -18.27 -10.81 17.06
CA PHE A 42 -16.93 -11.05 16.52
C PHE A 42 -15.94 -9.95 16.91
N ALA A 43 -16.40 -8.68 16.99
CA ALA A 43 -15.57 -7.57 17.43
C ALA A 43 -15.10 -7.74 18.89
N ASP A 44 -15.99 -8.17 19.79
CA ASP A 44 -15.65 -8.45 21.19
C ASP A 44 -14.68 -9.63 21.34
N GLU A 45 -14.89 -10.71 20.55
CA GLU A 45 -13.99 -11.85 20.49
C GLU A 45 -12.58 -11.43 20.02
N LEU A 46 -12.52 -10.60 18.97
CA LEU A 46 -11.25 -10.10 18.43
C LEU A 46 -10.53 -9.20 19.44
N HIS A 47 -11.24 -8.29 20.10
CA HIS A 47 -10.65 -7.43 21.13
C HIS A 47 -10.01 -8.26 22.25
N THR A 48 -10.69 -9.33 22.67
CA THR A 48 -10.16 -10.25 23.69
C THR A 48 -8.92 -11.01 23.21
N ARG A 49 -8.89 -11.45 21.94
CA ARG A 49 -7.76 -12.19 21.37
C ARG A 49 -6.52 -11.31 21.13
N LEU A 50 -6.71 -10.03 20.79
CA LEU A 50 -5.62 -9.12 20.41
C LEU A 50 -4.84 -8.52 21.60
N ILE A 51 -5.34 -8.67 22.83
CA ILE A 51 -4.66 -8.14 24.02
C ILE A 51 -3.29 -8.80 24.26
N ASP A 52 -3.06 -10.01 23.71
CA ASP A 52 -1.86 -10.80 24.05
C ASP A 52 -0.79 -10.92 22.94
N GLU A 53 -1.08 -10.65 21.66
CA GLU A 53 -0.10 -10.89 20.58
C GLU A 53 -0.24 -9.95 19.37
N ILE A 54 0.48 -8.83 19.38
CA ILE A 54 0.96 -8.20 18.13
C ILE A 54 2.44 -7.87 18.31
N VAL A 55 3.30 -8.86 18.03
CA VAL A 55 4.70 -8.56 17.69
C VAL A 55 4.72 -8.31 16.20
N ASP A 56 4.79 -7.03 15.82
CA ASP A 56 4.90 -6.65 14.42
C ASP A 56 6.30 -7.00 13.90
N ALA A 57 6.39 -8.15 13.23
CA ALA A 57 7.61 -8.67 12.63
C ALA A 57 7.68 -8.40 11.11
N ASP A 58 6.84 -7.50 10.60
CA ASP A 58 6.81 -7.20 9.16
C ASP A 58 8.15 -6.58 8.72
N PRO A 59 8.89 -7.22 7.78
CA PRO A 59 10.12 -6.67 7.26
C PRO A 59 9.97 -5.27 6.66
N GLY A 60 8.78 -4.95 6.14
CA GLY A 60 8.47 -3.65 5.52
C GLY A 60 8.43 -2.47 6.49
N ARG A 61 8.38 -2.74 7.80
CA ARG A 61 8.25 -1.71 8.85
C ARG A 61 9.54 -1.50 9.64
N ARG A 62 10.63 -2.10 9.19
CA ARG A 62 11.94 -2.01 9.84
C ARG A 62 12.59 -0.65 9.57
N HIS A 63 13.01 0.02 10.63
CA HIS A 63 13.93 1.15 10.53
C HIS A 63 15.32 0.66 10.05
N LEU A 64 15.81 1.21 8.94
CA LEU A 64 17.05 0.79 8.28
C LEU A 64 18.00 1.97 8.14
N GLY A 65 19.12 1.95 8.87
CA GLY A 65 20.16 2.96 8.72
C GLY A 65 19.69 4.34 9.21
N ASP A 66 19.70 5.31 8.30
CA ASP A 66 19.22 6.67 8.53
C ASP A 66 17.81 6.89 7.94
N ASP A 67 17.30 8.12 8.04
CA ASP A 67 15.95 8.46 7.58
C ASP A 67 15.79 8.26 6.07
N GLU A 68 16.81 8.56 5.27
CA GLU A 68 16.75 8.38 3.82
C GLU A 68 16.77 6.91 3.45
N ALA A 69 17.62 6.10 4.08
CA ALA A 69 17.68 4.67 3.85
C ALA A 69 16.38 3.96 4.25
N THR A 70 15.77 4.36 5.38
CA THR A 70 14.48 3.84 5.82
C THR A 70 13.36 4.22 4.85
N ALA A 71 13.27 5.49 4.45
CA ALA A 71 12.28 5.97 3.50
C ALA A 71 12.42 5.28 2.13
N ALA A 72 13.66 5.16 1.63
CA ALA A 72 13.97 4.48 0.38
C ALA A 72 13.49 3.03 0.39
N PHE A 73 13.75 2.30 1.48
CA PHE A 73 13.32 0.91 1.59
C PHE A 73 11.79 0.77 1.64
N VAL A 74 11.11 1.51 2.52
CA VAL A 74 9.65 1.40 2.71
C VAL A 74 8.91 1.72 1.41
N VAL A 75 9.21 2.88 0.79
CA VAL A 75 8.53 3.33 -0.42
C VAL A 75 8.84 2.40 -1.61
N THR A 76 10.07 1.88 -1.70
CA THR A 76 10.44 0.90 -2.74
C THR A 76 9.68 -0.41 -2.58
N LEU A 77 9.55 -0.92 -1.34
CA LEU A 77 8.82 -2.15 -1.08
C LEU A 77 7.35 -2.00 -1.44
N ASP A 78 6.72 -0.89 -1.06
CA ASP A 78 5.32 -0.65 -1.35
C ASP A 78 5.01 -0.44 -2.82
N ALA A 79 5.94 0.14 -3.57
CA ALA A 79 5.83 0.26 -5.02
C ALA A 79 5.78 -1.12 -5.72
N VAL A 80 6.25 -2.19 -5.07
CA VAL A 80 6.15 -3.58 -5.55
C VAL A 80 5.23 -4.44 -4.70
N ASN A 81 4.42 -3.84 -3.81
CA ASN A 81 3.48 -4.56 -2.94
C ASN A 81 2.19 -4.92 -3.69
N PHE A 82 2.34 -5.69 -4.76
CA PHE A 82 1.25 -6.25 -5.56
C PHE A 82 1.65 -7.57 -6.20
N GLY A 83 0.69 -8.23 -6.84
CA GLY A 83 0.94 -9.49 -7.55
C GLY A 83 0.64 -10.75 -6.74
N SER A 84 -0.26 -10.67 -5.76
CA SER A 84 -0.73 -11.84 -4.99
C SER A 84 -1.27 -12.97 -5.88
N GLY A 85 -1.83 -12.64 -7.06
CA GLY A 85 -2.25 -13.61 -8.07
C GLY A 85 -1.12 -14.48 -8.65
N TRP A 86 0.13 -14.01 -8.60
CA TRP A 86 1.31 -14.78 -9.03
C TRP A 86 1.92 -15.61 -7.89
N PHE A 87 1.45 -15.47 -6.64
CA PHE A 87 2.01 -16.23 -5.52
C PHE A 87 1.96 -17.75 -5.68
N PRO A 88 1.00 -18.38 -6.40
CA PRO A 88 1.05 -19.81 -6.68
C PRO A 88 2.26 -20.24 -7.53
N VAL A 89 2.81 -19.32 -8.34
CA VAL A 89 3.91 -19.60 -9.28
C VAL A 89 5.22 -18.88 -8.95
N LEU A 90 5.21 -18.00 -7.94
CA LEU A 90 6.40 -17.34 -7.40
C LEU A 90 7.33 -18.38 -6.76
N ALA A 91 8.62 -18.30 -7.02
CA ALA A 91 9.63 -19.08 -6.31
C ALA A 91 9.74 -18.55 -4.86
N LYS A 92 8.91 -19.10 -3.97
CA LYS A 92 8.85 -18.72 -2.55
C LYS A 92 10.05 -19.25 -1.78
N ARG A 93 10.49 -18.46 -0.81
CA ARG A 93 11.44 -18.93 0.20
C ARG A 93 10.76 -19.94 1.12
N PRO A 94 11.46 -20.99 1.59
CA PRO A 94 10.89 -21.97 2.50
C PRO A 94 10.24 -21.31 3.73
N GLY A 95 8.98 -21.64 4.02
CA GLY A 95 8.24 -21.13 5.18
C GLY A 95 7.69 -19.70 5.04
N LEU A 96 7.95 -18.99 3.94
CA LEU A 96 7.48 -17.61 3.75
C LEU A 96 6.27 -17.53 2.82
N SER A 97 5.40 -16.56 3.09
CA SER A 97 4.34 -16.15 2.15
C SER A 97 4.96 -15.48 0.91
N GLY A 98 4.14 -15.21 -0.10
CA GLY A 98 4.58 -14.48 -1.30
C GLY A 98 5.09 -13.07 -0.96
N TYR A 99 4.33 -12.34 -0.13
CA TYR A 99 4.74 -11.02 0.37
C TYR A 99 6.08 -11.09 1.12
N HIS A 100 6.18 -11.95 2.13
CA HIS A 100 7.41 -12.09 2.93
C HIS A 100 8.61 -12.55 2.08
N THR A 101 8.38 -13.33 1.02
CA THR A 101 9.43 -13.69 0.06
C THR A 101 10.02 -12.46 -0.62
N ILE A 102 9.18 -11.55 -1.12
CA ILE A 102 9.60 -10.32 -1.81
C ILE A 102 10.23 -9.33 -0.82
N ALA A 103 9.56 -9.09 0.32
CA ALA A 103 10.05 -8.15 1.34
C ALA A 103 11.40 -8.58 1.92
N THR A 104 11.57 -9.86 2.23
CA THR A 104 12.86 -10.39 2.71
C THR A 104 13.95 -10.26 1.64
N ALA A 105 13.64 -10.55 0.38
CA ALA A 105 14.62 -10.45 -0.70
C ALA A 105 15.07 -9.01 -0.95
N LEU A 106 14.16 -8.03 -0.88
CA LEU A 106 14.53 -6.62 -0.94
C LEU A 106 15.37 -6.20 0.27
N GLY A 107 14.98 -6.61 1.48
CA GLY A 107 15.74 -6.31 2.71
C GLY A 107 17.18 -6.81 2.62
N GLU A 108 17.39 -8.06 2.22
CA GLU A 108 18.73 -8.60 2.01
C GLU A 108 19.50 -7.92 0.87
N HIS A 109 18.80 -7.48 -0.19
CA HIS A 109 19.44 -6.71 -1.25
C HIS A 109 19.99 -5.39 -0.71
N VAL A 110 19.19 -4.69 0.10
CA VAL A 110 19.58 -3.43 0.77
C VAL A 110 20.70 -3.66 1.78
N GLU A 111 20.66 -4.73 2.56
CA GLU A 111 21.75 -5.06 3.49
C GLU A 111 23.09 -5.31 2.77
N ARG A 112 23.06 -5.86 1.55
CA ARG A 112 24.27 -6.15 0.76
C ARG A 112 24.78 -4.97 -0.06
N HIS A 113 23.90 -4.10 -0.57
CA HIS A 113 24.25 -3.09 -1.56
C HIS A 113 23.96 -1.65 -1.12
N GLY A 114 23.30 -1.46 0.01
CA GLY A 114 22.77 -0.18 0.46
C GLY A 114 21.33 0.07 -0.01
N PRO A 115 20.68 1.13 0.50
CA PRO A 115 19.33 1.51 0.10
C PRO A 115 19.30 1.88 -1.39
N PRO A 116 18.17 1.62 -2.09
CA PRO A 116 18.06 1.93 -3.51
C PRO A 116 18.10 3.44 -3.73
N THR A 117 18.90 3.89 -4.69
CA THR A 117 18.88 5.27 -5.16
C THR A 117 17.87 5.46 -6.30
N PRO A 118 17.35 6.68 -6.54
CA PRO A 118 16.48 6.94 -7.68
C PRO A 118 17.10 6.57 -9.03
N ALA A 119 18.41 6.83 -9.19
CA ALA A 119 19.16 6.49 -10.39
C ALA A 119 19.22 4.97 -10.62
N GLU A 120 19.47 4.19 -9.58
CA GLU A 120 19.43 2.72 -9.66
C GLU A 120 18.04 2.24 -10.02
N LEU A 121 16.99 2.73 -9.34
CA LEU A 121 15.60 2.35 -9.63
C LEU A 121 15.22 2.58 -11.09
N ARG A 122 15.61 3.72 -11.67
CA ARG A 122 15.36 4.03 -13.09
C ARG A 122 16.12 3.12 -14.07
N SER A 123 17.21 2.50 -13.62
CA SER A 123 18.01 1.59 -14.45
C SER A 123 17.54 0.14 -14.39
N LEU A 124 16.65 -0.22 -13.45
CA LEU A 124 16.20 -1.60 -13.26
C LEU A 124 15.42 -2.11 -14.47
N ASP A 125 15.87 -3.25 -15.01
CA ASP A 125 15.14 -4.04 -15.99
C ASP A 125 14.56 -5.32 -15.35
N THR A 126 13.79 -6.08 -16.14
CA THR A 126 13.14 -7.32 -15.68
C THR A 126 14.16 -8.32 -15.14
N ALA A 127 15.33 -8.47 -15.80
CA ALA A 127 16.33 -9.45 -15.40
C ALA A 127 16.99 -9.08 -14.06
N ARG A 128 17.28 -7.80 -13.85
CA ARG A 128 17.84 -7.29 -12.60
C ARG A 128 16.84 -7.41 -11.46
N VAL A 129 15.58 -7.07 -11.71
CA VAL A 129 14.50 -7.24 -10.72
C VAL A 129 14.28 -8.70 -10.36
N ALA A 130 14.25 -9.59 -11.36
CA ALA A 130 14.16 -11.03 -11.12
C ALA A 130 15.35 -11.53 -10.28
N ALA A 131 16.57 -11.05 -10.54
CA ALA A 131 17.74 -11.39 -9.72
C ALA A 131 17.63 -10.89 -8.27
N ILE A 132 17.12 -9.68 -8.03
CA ILE A 132 16.87 -9.15 -6.68
C ILE A 132 15.90 -10.05 -5.92
N PHE A 133 14.81 -10.47 -6.57
CA PHE A 133 13.75 -11.25 -5.95
C PHE A 133 13.92 -12.78 -6.06
N GLY A 134 15.06 -13.25 -6.59
CA GLY A 134 15.35 -14.67 -6.75
C GLY A 134 14.38 -15.40 -7.68
N GLN A 135 13.89 -14.73 -8.71
CA GLN A 135 12.95 -15.27 -9.70
C GLN A 135 13.65 -15.54 -11.03
N ASP A 136 13.05 -16.42 -11.85
CA ASP A 136 13.42 -16.59 -13.25
C ASP A 136 12.67 -15.56 -14.12
N PRO A 137 13.36 -14.65 -14.83
CA PRO A 137 12.71 -13.66 -15.69
C PRO A 137 11.98 -14.29 -16.89
N ALA A 138 12.33 -15.51 -17.30
CA ALA A 138 11.62 -16.27 -18.34
C ALA A 138 10.59 -17.26 -17.76
N GLY A 139 10.51 -17.34 -16.43
CA GLY A 139 9.62 -18.25 -15.72
C GLY A 139 8.18 -17.72 -15.60
N PRO A 140 7.30 -18.48 -14.94
CA PRO A 140 5.89 -18.12 -14.77
C PRO A 140 5.63 -16.79 -14.03
N ALA A 141 6.57 -16.32 -13.21
CA ALA A 141 6.51 -15.03 -12.53
C ALA A 141 7.23 -13.90 -13.29
N GLY A 142 7.75 -14.16 -14.49
CA GLY A 142 8.52 -13.18 -15.27
C GLY A 142 7.73 -11.91 -15.61
N GLU A 143 6.42 -12.04 -15.88
CA GLU A 143 5.53 -10.89 -16.08
C GLU A 143 5.47 -10.00 -14.84
N LEU A 144 5.36 -10.59 -13.63
CA LEU A 144 5.38 -9.83 -12.38
C LEU A 144 6.71 -9.08 -12.22
N MET A 145 7.84 -9.69 -12.57
CA MET A 145 9.15 -9.03 -12.51
C MET A 145 9.24 -7.85 -13.49
N ALA A 146 8.61 -7.96 -14.66
CA ALA A 146 8.54 -6.86 -15.61
C ALA A 146 7.66 -5.70 -15.10
N LEU A 147 6.53 -6.02 -14.45
CA LEU A 147 5.66 -5.03 -13.81
C LEU A 147 6.36 -4.34 -12.63
N PHE A 148 7.08 -5.09 -11.79
CA PHE A 148 7.91 -4.52 -10.72
C PHE A 148 9.01 -3.62 -11.28
N ALA A 149 9.70 -4.02 -12.35
CA ALA A 149 10.69 -3.16 -12.99
C ALA A 149 10.07 -1.85 -13.52
N ALA A 150 8.87 -1.91 -14.11
CA ALA A 150 8.16 -0.71 -14.54
C ALA A 150 7.83 0.21 -13.35
N ALA A 151 7.21 -0.35 -12.30
CA ALA A 151 6.83 0.38 -11.10
C ALA A 151 8.03 1.05 -10.42
N LEU A 152 9.16 0.35 -10.30
CA LEU A 152 10.38 0.87 -9.71
C LEU A 152 11.00 1.99 -10.56
N ARG A 153 10.98 1.86 -11.90
CA ARG A 153 11.45 2.95 -12.77
C ARG A 153 10.55 4.19 -12.70
N ASP A 154 9.23 4.01 -12.58
CA ASP A 154 8.28 5.11 -12.37
C ASP A 154 8.53 5.79 -11.03
N LEU A 155 8.69 5.03 -9.95
CA LEU A 155 9.04 5.55 -8.63
C LEU A 155 10.36 6.33 -8.67
N GLY A 156 11.41 5.78 -9.28
CA GLY A 156 12.69 6.45 -9.40
C GLY A 156 12.62 7.77 -10.20
N ARG A 157 11.64 7.94 -11.10
CA ARG A 157 11.36 9.24 -11.74
C ARG A 157 10.66 10.19 -10.80
N LEU A 158 9.64 9.73 -10.08
CA LEU A 158 8.89 10.54 -9.13
C LEU A 158 9.78 11.11 -8.02
N VAL A 159 10.67 10.29 -7.47
CA VAL A 159 11.61 10.74 -6.43
C VAL A 159 12.54 11.84 -6.96
N ASP A 160 13.00 11.75 -8.21
CA ASP A 160 13.80 12.80 -8.84
C ASP A 160 12.99 14.09 -9.06
N THR A 161 11.78 13.97 -9.64
CA THR A 161 11.03 15.14 -10.11
C THR A 161 10.24 15.84 -9.00
N VAL A 162 9.71 15.08 -8.05
CA VAL A 162 8.89 15.59 -6.94
C VAL A 162 9.73 15.66 -5.66
N GLY A 163 10.50 14.61 -5.36
CA GLY A 163 11.29 14.54 -4.13
C GLY A 163 12.68 15.19 -4.17
N GLY A 164 13.03 15.88 -5.26
CA GLY A 164 14.33 16.52 -5.42
C GLY A 164 15.51 15.53 -5.39
N GLY A 165 15.28 14.27 -5.75
CA GLY A 165 16.28 13.20 -5.74
C GLY A 165 16.42 12.45 -4.42
N THR A 166 15.52 12.68 -3.44
CA THR A 166 15.51 11.99 -2.15
C THR A 166 14.13 11.49 -1.79
N PHE A 167 14.04 10.31 -1.16
CA PHE A 167 12.78 9.74 -0.70
C PHE A 167 12.20 10.55 0.46
N THR A 168 13.04 11.03 1.38
CA THR A 168 12.62 11.96 2.43
C THR A 168 12.10 13.27 1.86
N GLY A 169 12.68 13.78 0.77
CA GLY A 169 12.14 14.92 0.02
C GLY A 169 10.77 14.63 -0.59
N LEU A 170 10.58 13.44 -1.21
CA LEU A 170 9.28 13.03 -1.77
C LEU A 170 8.19 13.01 -0.68
N ILE A 171 8.51 12.46 0.50
CA ILE A 171 7.61 12.44 1.65
C ILE A 171 7.38 13.87 2.18
N GLY A 172 8.42 14.70 2.19
CA GLY A 172 8.36 16.09 2.62
C GLY A 172 7.37 16.95 1.81
N GLU A 173 7.21 16.68 0.51
CA GLU A 173 6.22 17.34 -0.34
C GLU A 173 4.77 17.12 0.13
N ALA A 174 4.50 16.05 0.89
CA ALA A 174 3.20 15.81 1.48
C ALA A 174 2.91 16.69 2.71
N GLY A 175 3.92 17.42 3.22
CA GLY A 175 3.74 18.38 4.31
C GLY A 175 3.19 17.78 5.62
N GLY A 176 3.40 16.49 5.86
CA GLY A 176 2.84 15.78 7.01
C GLY A 176 1.35 15.41 6.86
N SER A 177 0.80 15.42 5.64
CA SER A 177 -0.54 14.88 5.34
C SER A 177 -0.44 13.54 4.60
N ALA A 178 -1.00 12.49 5.19
CA ALA A 178 -1.19 11.20 4.55
C ALA A 178 -2.08 11.33 3.32
N ALA A 179 -3.12 12.17 3.35
CA ALA A 179 -3.96 12.44 2.18
C ALA A 179 -3.13 13.02 1.02
N ALA A 180 -2.24 13.98 1.28
CA ALA A 180 -1.37 14.56 0.27
C ALA A 180 -0.36 13.54 -0.27
N LEU A 181 0.22 12.70 0.59
CA LEU A 181 1.12 11.63 0.17
C LEU A 181 0.41 10.63 -0.75
N VAL A 182 -0.83 10.26 -0.42
CA VAL A 182 -1.65 9.39 -1.27
C VAL A 182 -1.88 10.02 -2.64
N GLU A 183 -2.20 11.32 -2.72
CA GLU A 183 -2.39 12.02 -3.99
C GLU A 183 -1.08 12.12 -4.81
N ILE A 184 0.07 12.29 -4.15
CA ILE A 184 1.38 12.26 -4.82
C ILE A 184 1.66 10.89 -5.43
N LEU A 185 1.46 9.82 -4.64
CA LEU A 185 1.72 8.45 -5.08
C LEU A 185 0.75 7.99 -6.17
N ASP A 186 -0.52 8.43 -6.15
CA ASP A 186 -1.54 8.11 -7.16
C ASP A 186 -1.12 8.47 -8.60
N THR A 187 -0.14 9.37 -8.77
CA THR A 187 0.44 9.68 -10.08
C THR A 187 1.17 8.49 -10.73
N LEU A 188 1.51 7.46 -9.94
CA LEU A 188 2.16 6.24 -10.42
C LEU A 188 1.12 5.18 -10.78
N PRO A 189 1.23 4.52 -11.95
CA PRO A 189 0.34 3.41 -12.32
C PRO A 189 0.29 2.28 -11.28
N ALA A 190 1.41 2.05 -10.58
CA ALA A 190 1.50 1.04 -9.52
C ALA A 190 0.81 1.45 -8.22
N PHE A 191 0.34 2.69 -8.08
CA PHE A 191 -0.41 3.17 -6.91
C PHE A 191 -1.83 3.63 -7.27
N HIS A 192 -2.08 3.90 -8.56
CA HIS A 192 -3.40 4.23 -9.10
C HIS A 192 -4.37 3.06 -8.97
N ASP A 193 -5.19 3.12 -7.92
CA ASP A 193 -6.11 2.07 -7.50
C ASP A 193 -7.54 2.63 -7.52
N VAL A 194 -7.94 3.01 -8.74
CA VAL A 194 -9.25 3.54 -9.10
C VAL A 194 -9.82 2.66 -10.20
N HIS A 195 -11.05 2.19 -10.02
CA HIS A 195 -11.66 1.23 -10.93
C HIS A 195 -13.09 1.66 -11.32
N PRO A 196 -13.45 1.58 -12.61
CA PRO A 196 -14.80 1.84 -13.05
C PRO A 196 -15.73 0.73 -12.57
N TRP A 197 -16.83 1.11 -11.93
CA TRP A 197 -17.89 0.22 -11.49
C TRP A 197 -19.22 0.67 -12.06
N ARG A 198 -19.96 -0.28 -12.65
CA ARG A 198 -21.27 -0.01 -13.22
C ARG A 198 -22.36 -0.30 -12.20
N HIS A 199 -23.08 0.72 -11.78
CA HIS A 199 -24.17 0.59 -10.84
C HIS A 199 -25.25 -0.36 -11.38
N PRO A 200 -25.65 -1.41 -10.63
CA PRO A 200 -26.52 -2.47 -11.15
C PRO A 200 -27.94 -1.97 -11.51
N ALA A 201 -28.51 -1.05 -10.72
CA ALA A 201 -29.85 -0.51 -10.97
C ALA A 201 -29.90 0.62 -12.01
N THR A 202 -29.02 1.63 -11.92
CA THR A 202 -29.07 2.82 -12.79
C THR A 202 -28.28 2.64 -14.09
N GLY A 203 -27.33 1.70 -14.14
CA GLY A 203 -26.44 1.51 -15.27
C GLY A 203 -25.34 2.57 -15.42
N GLU A 204 -25.27 3.54 -14.50
CA GLU A 204 -24.24 4.58 -14.43
C GLU A 204 -22.86 3.96 -14.11
N THR A 205 -21.81 4.44 -14.77
CA THR A 205 -20.43 4.07 -14.44
C THR A 205 -19.85 5.12 -13.50
N LEU A 206 -19.29 4.66 -12.39
CA LEU A 206 -18.66 5.48 -11.36
C LEU A 206 -17.25 4.99 -11.08
N ASP A 207 -16.37 5.89 -10.68
CA ASP A 207 -15.02 5.53 -10.24
C ASP A 207 -15.04 5.13 -8.76
N VAL A 208 -14.59 3.92 -8.48
CA VAL A 208 -14.39 3.37 -7.12
C VAL A 208 -12.94 3.56 -6.74
N HIS A 209 -12.70 4.27 -5.65
CA HIS A 209 -11.38 4.65 -5.19
C HIS A 209 -11.01 3.80 -3.98
N LEU A 210 -9.91 3.05 -4.06
CA LEU A 210 -9.41 2.21 -2.97
C LEU A 210 -8.06 2.70 -2.45
N TYR A 211 -7.15 3.09 -3.34
CA TYR A 211 -5.82 3.61 -3.01
C TYR A 211 -5.06 2.74 -1.99
N LYS A 212 -5.24 1.42 -2.02
CA LYS A 212 -4.76 0.52 -0.95
C LYS A 212 -3.27 0.70 -0.69
N ARG A 213 -2.46 0.61 -1.74
CA ARG A 213 -0.99 0.68 -1.65
C ARG A 213 -0.52 2.05 -1.17
N ALA A 214 -1.13 3.13 -1.65
CA ALA A 214 -0.75 4.47 -1.24
C ALA A 214 -1.08 4.73 0.24
N GLN A 215 -2.21 4.22 0.72
CA GLN A 215 -2.58 4.25 2.13
C GLN A 215 -1.64 3.42 3.01
N ILE A 216 -1.26 2.22 2.53
CA ILE A 216 -0.26 1.37 3.20
C ILE A 216 1.06 2.11 3.36
N THR A 217 1.53 2.83 2.33
CA THR A 217 2.79 3.59 2.42
C THR A 217 2.79 4.65 3.50
N ALA A 218 1.69 5.40 3.67
CA ALA A 218 1.59 6.35 4.78
C ALA A 218 1.67 5.64 6.15
N ASN A 219 0.99 4.50 6.29
CA ASN A 219 1.00 3.71 7.52
C ASN A 219 2.36 3.06 7.82
N ASP A 220 3.00 2.45 6.81
CA ASP A 220 4.27 1.75 7.00
C ASP A 220 5.41 2.75 7.26
N LEU A 221 5.38 3.95 6.65
CA LEU A 221 6.25 5.06 7.05
C LEU A 221 5.99 5.49 8.50
N HIS A 222 4.72 5.66 8.90
CA HIS A 222 4.40 6.00 10.29
C HIS A 222 4.98 5.00 11.28
N LEU A 223 4.83 3.70 11.01
CA LEU A 223 5.34 2.63 11.87
C LEU A 223 6.88 2.58 11.86
N ALA A 224 7.51 2.67 10.69
CA ALA A 224 8.98 2.62 10.55
C ALA A 224 9.69 3.80 11.23
N PHE A 225 9.03 4.96 11.35
CA PHE A 225 9.56 6.15 12.02
C PHE A 225 8.94 6.41 13.41
N GLY A 226 8.07 5.53 13.90
CA GLY A 226 7.39 5.71 15.19
C GLY A 226 6.59 7.03 15.28
N GLY A 227 5.98 7.45 14.17
CA GLY A 227 5.20 8.68 14.07
C GLY A 227 5.97 9.99 14.14
N ARG A 228 7.29 9.96 13.87
CA ARG A 228 8.18 11.13 13.92
C ARG A 228 8.84 11.37 12.57
N GLY A 229 9.44 12.54 12.39
CA GLY A 229 10.21 12.87 11.19
C GLY A 229 9.40 12.59 9.91
N PRO A 230 9.95 11.84 8.94
CA PRO A 230 9.23 11.46 7.71
C PRO A 230 7.94 10.64 7.93
N GLY A 231 7.75 9.98 9.07
CA GLY A 231 6.51 9.24 9.38
C GLY A 231 5.48 10.04 10.19
N ARG A 232 5.69 11.34 10.41
CA ARG A 232 4.72 12.19 11.11
C ARG A 232 3.61 12.64 10.15
N PHE A 233 2.46 11.98 10.23
CA PHE A 233 1.24 12.38 9.54
C PHE A 233 0.18 12.88 10.54
N GLU A 234 -0.47 13.99 10.24
CA GLU A 234 -1.47 14.63 11.13
C GLU A 234 -2.88 14.05 10.98
N ASP A 235 -3.14 13.36 9.88
CA ASP A 235 -4.43 12.82 9.43
C ASP A 235 -4.38 11.30 9.22
N LEU A 236 -3.44 10.60 9.88
CA LEU A 236 -3.29 9.15 9.76
C LEU A 236 -4.52 8.38 10.24
N ASP A 237 -5.23 8.93 11.24
CA ASP A 237 -6.52 8.41 11.73
C ASP A 237 -7.62 8.44 10.65
N ARG A 238 -7.41 9.20 9.57
CA ARG A 238 -8.33 9.25 8.42
C ARG A 238 -8.11 8.15 7.39
N LEU A 239 -7.03 7.36 7.50
CA LEU A 239 -6.88 6.16 6.67
C LEU A 239 -8.13 5.27 6.77
N THR A 240 -8.48 4.61 5.68
CA THR A 240 -9.55 3.62 5.68
C THR A 240 -8.98 2.23 5.95
N ILE A 241 -9.85 1.26 6.23
CA ILE A 241 -9.42 -0.14 6.17
C ILE A 241 -8.80 -0.41 4.78
N PHE A 242 -7.61 -1.01 4.77
CA PHE A 242 -6.94 -1.33 3.52
C PHE A 242 -7.73 -2.44 2.80
N ALA A 243 -8.06 -2.23 1.53
CA ALA A 243 -8.82 -3.20 0.74
C ALA A 243 -8.06 -4.54 0.68
N ASP A 244 -8.51 -5.54 1.42
CA ASP A 244 -7.77 -6.79 1.61
C ASP A 244 -8.55 -8.00 1.12
N ASN A 245 -7.84 -9.06 0.69
CA ASN A 245 -8.47 -10.30 0.24
C ASN A 245 -8.65 -11.33 1.38
N LEU A 246 -7.92 -11.21 2.48
CA LEU A 246 -8.06 -12.05 3.67
C LEU A 246 -9.13 -11.53 4.62
N VAL A 247 -9.30 -10.22 4.76
CA VAL A 247 -10.39 -9.64 5.58
C VAL A 247 -11.77 -10.20 5.20
N PRO A 248 -12.23 -10.15 3.93
CA PRO A 248 -13.53 -10.74 3.58
C PRO A 248 -13.57 -12.26 3.75
N HIS A 249 -12.42 -12.95 3.62
CA HIS A 249 -12.34 -14.39 3.90
C HIS A 249 -12.58 -14.68 5.39
N VAL A 250 -11.90 -13.97 6.28
CA VAL A 250 -12.07 -14.11 7.75
C VAL A 250 -13.50 -13.76 8.13
N LEU A 251 -14.03 -12.62 7.68
CA LEU A 251 -15.41 -12.22 7.99
C LEU A 251 -16.44 -13.24 7.47
N ARG A 252 -16.17 -13.93 6.36
CA ARG A 252 -17.01 -15.04 5.90
C ARG A 252 -16.89 -16.27 6.80
N VAL A 253 -15.67 -16.71 7.12
CA VAL A 253 -15.45 -17.88 7.99
C VAL A 253 -16.10 -17.67 9.36
N GLU A 254 -16.04 -16.44 9.86
CA GLU A 254 -16.63 -16.03 11.13
C GLU A 254 -18.14 -15.77 11.03
N GLY A 255 -18.77 -15.95 9.87
CA GLY A 255 -20.21 -15.81 9.70
C GLY A 255 -20.73 -14.36 9.65
N VAL A 256 -19.84 -13.36 9.67
CA VAL A 256 -20.20 -11.94 9.56
C VAL A 256 -20.69 -11.61 8.15
N LEU A 257 -20.05 -12.16 7.11
CA LEU A 257 -20.52 -12.02 5.72
C LEU A 257 -21.46 -13.17 5.34
N VAL A 258 -22.65 -12.80 4.87
CA VAL A 258 -23.70 -13.71 4.39
C VAL A 258 -24.03 -13.42 2.92
N PHE A 259 -24.47 -14.43 2.18
CA PHE A 259 -24.71 -14.39 0.73
C PHE A 259 -26.16 -14.76 0.41
#